data_AF-M6GBZ1-F1
#
_entry.id   AF-M6GBZ1-F1
#
_cell.length_a   1.000
_cell.length_b   1.000
_cell.length_c   1.000
_cell.angle_alpha   90.00
_cell.angle_beta   90.00
_cell.angle_gamma   90.00
#
_symmetry.space_group_name_H-M   'P 1'
#
loop_
_entity.id
_entity.type
_entity.pdbx_description
1 polymer ?
#
loop_
_entity_poly.entity_id
_entity_poly.type
_entity_poly.pdbx_seq_one_letter_code
_entity_poly.pdbx_strand_id
1 'polypeptide(L)'
;MLIYGNLGFEPMGVKGAAIASSLAGGAGLFAFPFYFYSKDLGKYFSHISWVFSWDHFREILKASTAPALAELLNNISFMIFTEFATIVGTTALAVTNMLFSTLSLSFLPGYAFGIAATTILGQALGAGKPKLAYHGAFRSAFFAACVMGSMGLVLFFGERICYLFIQRIRN
;
A
#
# COMPACT_ATOMS: atom_id res chain seq x y z
N MET A 1 -0.87 3.81 -18.01
CA MET A 1 -1.51 4.23 -19.27
C MET A 1 -0.52 4.75 -20.33
N LEU A 2 0.64 5.30 -19.95
CA LEU A 2 1.72 5.71 -20.88
C LEU A 2 2.70 4.59 -21.29
N ILE A 3 2.55 3.39 -20.74
CA ILE A 3 3.44 2.24 -21.01
C ILE A 3 3.08 1.54 -22.32
N TYR A 4 1.77 1.43 -22.62
CA TYR A 4 1.26 0.67 -23.77
C TYR A 4 0.74 1.55 -24.92
N GLY A 5 0.88 2.88 -24.84
CA GLY A 5 0.47 3.78 -25.92
C GLY A 5 -1.03 3.72 -26.25
N ASN A 6 -1.91 3.89 -25.26
CA ASN A 6 -3.36 3.98 -25.52
C ASN A 6 -3.83 5.44 -25.40
N LEU A 7 -4.80 5.86 -26.25
CA LEU A 7 -5.27 7.23 -26.52
C LEU A 7 -4.42 8.10 -27.50
N GLY A 8 -3.72 7.49 -28.46
CA GLY A 8 -3.09 8.24 -29.57
C GLY A 8 -1.71 8.84 -29.28
N PHE A 9 -1.08 8.44 -28.17
CA PHE A 9 0.31 8.78 -27.83
C PHE A 9 1.27 7.64 -28.17
N GLU A 10 2.45 7.98 -28.70
CA GLU A 10 3.54 7.03 -28.96
C GLU A 10 3.91 6.24 -27.68
N PRO A 11 4.21 4.94 -27.79
CA PRO A 11 4.58 4.12 -26.65
C PRO A 11 5.93 4.58 -26.06
N MET A 12 5.89 5.39 -25.01
CA MET A 12 7.09 5.92 -24.33
C MET A 12 7.74 4.92 -23.36
N GLY A 13 7.24 3.68 -23.26
CA GLY A 13 7.81 2.58 -22.48
C GLY A 13 8.19 3.00 -21.05
N VAL A 14 9.47 2.80 -20.69
CA VAL A 14 10.05 3.14 -19.36
C VAL A 14 9.96 4.65 -19.06
N LYS A 15 10.10 5.50 -20.08
CA LYS A 15 10.00 6.97 -19.92
C LYS A 15 8.57 7.39 -19.60
N GLY A 16 7.58 6.71 -20.18
CA GLY A 16 6.16 6.91 -19.87
C GLY A 16 5.79 6.48 -18.45
N ALA A 17 6.40 5.40 -17.94
CA ALA A 17 6.25 4.97 -16.55
C ALA A 17 6.83 6.01 -15.56
N ALA A 18 8.02 6.53 -15.85
CA ALA A 18 8.65 7.57 -15.03
C ALA A 18 7.80 8.85 -14.96
N ILE A 19 7.34 9.36 -16.11
CA ILE A 19 6.49 10.57 -16.16
C ILE A 19 5.17 10.35 -15.41
N ALA A 20 4.53 9.19 -15.59
CA ALA A 20 3.28 8.87 -14.87
C ALA A 20 3.48 8.88 -13.35
N SER A 21 4.56 8.24 -12.87
CA SER A 21 4.88 8.21 -11.43
C SER A 21 5.21 9.60 -10.89
N SER A 22 5.97 10.40 -11.64
CA SER A 22 6.27 11.79 -11.26
C SER A 22 5.01 12.66 -11.24
N LEU A 23 4.09 12.50 -12.19
CA LEU A 23 2.82 13.24 -12.20
C LEU A 23 1.90 12.81 -11.05
N ALA A 24 1.82 11.51 -10.76
CA ALA A 24 1.04 11.00 -9.64
C ALA A 24 1.60 11.49 -8.30
N GLY A 25 2.93 11.45 -8.13
CA GLY A 25 3.61 12.01 -6.97
C GLY A 25 3.41 13.52 -6.84
N GLY A 26 3.51 14.24 -7.95
CA GLY A 26 3.23 15.68 -8.03
C GLY A 26 1.79 16.01 -7.64
N ALA A 27 0.81 15.27 -8.16
CA ALA A 27 -0.60 15.44 -7.79
C ALA A 27 -0.82 15.24 -6.28
N GLY A 28 -0.15 14.26 -5.66
CA GLY A 28 -0.15 14.09 -4.20
C GLY A 28 0.45 15.29 -3.46
N LEU A 29 1.57 15.82 -3.95
CA LEU A 29 2.24 16.99 -3.39
C LEU A 29 1.39 18.25 -3.48
N PHE A 30 0.58 18.41 -4.53
CA PHE A 30 -0.34 19.56 -4.68
C PHE A 30 -1.67 19.37 -3.95
N ALA A 31 -2.14 18.13 -3.78
CA ALA A 31 -3.38 17.83 -3.07
C ALA A 31 -3.31 18.20 -1.58
N PHE A 32 -2.16 17.95 -0.93
CA PHE A 32 -1.96 18.25 0.48
C PHE A 32 -2.08 19.75 0.82
N PRO A 33 -1.34 20.68 0.18
CA PRO A 33 -1.48 22.11 0.43
C PRO A 33 -2.84 22.64 -0.04
N PHE A 34 -3.41 22.13 -1.14
CA PHE A 34 -4.76 22.52 -1.56
C PHE A 34 -5.81 22.20 -0.48
N TYR A 35 -5.75 21.00 0.10
CA TYR A 35 -6.65 20.62 1.20
C TYR A 35 -6.36 21.39 2.49
N PHE A 36 -5.09 21.68 2.77
CA PHE A 36 -4.64 22.46 3.93
C PHE A 36 -5.20 23.89 3.92
N TYR A 37 -5.12 24.58 2.76
CA TYR A 37 -5.65 25.94 2.60
C TYR A 37 -7.17 25.97 2.46
N SER A 38 -7.79 25.00 1.77
CA SER A 38 -9.24 25.00 1.53
C SER A 38 -10.08 24.77 2.79
N LYS A 39 -9.55 24.06 3.79
CA LYS A 39 -10.25 23.73 5.03
C LYS A 39 -9.77 24.51 6.25
N ASP A 40 -8.91 25.52 6.04
CA ASP A 40 -8.41 26.41 7.09
C ASP A 40 -7.79 25.63 8.28
N LEU A 41 -7.04 24.56 7.96
CA LEU A 41 -6.38 23.69 8.96
C LEU A 41 -5.27 24.43 9.74
N GLY A 42 -4.95 25.67 9.37
CA GLY A 42 -4.00 26.53 10.09
C GLY A 42 -4.33 26.69 11.58
N LYS A 43 -5.60 26.56 11.97
CA LYS A 43 -6.02 26.55 13.39
C LYS A 43 -5.46 25.38 14.21
N TYR A 44 -5.14 24.25 13.58
CA TYR A 44 -4.50 23.12 14.28
C TYR A 44 -2.97 23.30 14.39
N PHE A 45 -2.38 24.13 13.53
CA PHE A 45 -0.94 24.41 13.50
C PHE A 45 -0.55 25.68 14.26
N SER A 46 -1.51 26.50 14.71
CA SER A 46 -1.24 27.76 15.41
C SER A 46 -0.52 27.60 16.76
N HIS A 47 -0.55 26.40 17.33
CA HIS A 47 0.13 26.06 18.59
C HIS A 47 1.39 25.18 18.40
N ILE A 48 1.80 24.91 17.15
CA ILE A 48 2.99 24.11 16.86
C ILE A 48 4.21 25.05 16.85
N SER A 49 5.13 24.81 17.78
CA SER A 49 6.46 25.39 17.73
C SER A 49 7.25 24.77 16.58
N TRP A 50 7.63 25.58 15.59
CA TRP A 50 8.47 25.15 14.46
C TRP A 50 9.94 24.92 14.84
N VAL A 51 10.22 24.74 16.12
CA VAL A 51 11.58 24.55 16.63
C VAL A 51 11.92 23.07 16.49
N PHE A 52 12.92 22.78 15.66
CA PHE A 52 13.44 21.42 15.52
C PHE A 52 13.95 20.92 16.88
N SER A 53 13.39 19.81 17.36
CA SER A 53 13.80 19.16 18.59
C SER A 53 14.43 17.81 18.26
N TRP A 54 15.72 17.68 18.60
CA TRP A 54 16.46 16.44 18.41
C TRP A 54 15.84 15.26 19.17
N ASP A 55 15.25 15.52 20.34
CA ASP A 55 14.59 14.50 21.14
C ASP A 55 13.38 13.88 20.42
N HIS A 56 12.50 14.72 19.86
CA HIS A 56 11.36 14.27 19.06
C HIS A 56 11.81 13.53 17.79
N PHE A 57 12.85 14.03 17.13
CA PHE A 57 13.42 13.36 15.95
C PHE A 57 13.93 11.95 16.29
N ARG A 58 14.65 11.79 17.40
CA ARG A 58 15.15 10.49 17.87
C ARG A 58 14.01 9.55 18.27
N GLU A 59 12.94 10.07 18.86
CA GLU A 59 11.76 9.29 19.23
C GLU A 59 11.03 8.76 17.99
N ILE A 60 10.83 9.60 16.98
CA ILE A 60 10.23 9.20 15.68
C ILE A 60 11.10 8.13 15.00
N LEU A 61 12.42 8.32 14.97
CA LEU A 61 13.34 7.32 14.43
C LEU A 61 13.21 6.01 15.19
N LYS A 62 13.26 6.03 16.53
CA LYS A 62 13.15 4.82 17.35
C LYS A 62 11.83 4.08 17.12
N ALA A 63 10.72 4.80 16.98
CA ALA A 63 9.40 4.23 16.71
C ALA A 63 9.31 3.60 15.30
N SER A 64 9.98 4.21 14.31
CA SER A 64 9.87 3.81 12.90
C SER A 64 10.91 2.78 12.46
N THR A 65 12.05 2.68 13.15
CA THR A 65 13.16 1.79 12.77
C THR A 65 12.73 0.32 12.75
N ALA A 66 11.97 -0.14 13.74
CA ALA A 66 11.57 -1.55 13.80
C ALA A 66 10.61 -1.94 12.66
N PRO A 67 9.50 -1.21 12.40
CA PRO A 67 8.66 -1.46 11.23
C PRO A 67 9.41 -1.33 9.90
N ALA A 68 10.26 -0.31 9.76
CA ALA A 68 11.05 -0.12 8.55
C ALA A 68 11.99 -1.30 8.29
N LEU A 69 12.66 -1.81 9.33
CA LEU A 69 13.53 -2.97 9.22
C LEU A 69 12.73 -4.23 8.87
N ALA A 70 11.58 -4.45 9.49
CA ALA A 70 10.71 -5.58 9.15
C ALA A 70 10.28 -5.54 7.68
N GLU A 71 9.90 -4.37 7.16
CA GLU A 71 9.51 -4.18 5.77
C GLU A 71 10.70 -4.41 4.81
N LEU A 72 11.89 -3.96 5.18
CA LEU A 72 13.12 -4.23 4.42
C LEU A 72 13.43 -5.74 4.36
N LEU A 73 13.35 -6.44 5.50
CA LEU A 73 13.53 -7.88 5.52
C LEU A 73 12.49 -8.59 4.66
N ASN A 74 11.22 -8.18 4.72
CA ASN A 74 10.17 -8.75 3.88
C ASN A 74 10.46 -8.59 2.39
N ASN A 75 10.93 -7.41 1.96
CA ASN A 75 11.35 -7.19 0.58
C ASN A 75 12.55 -8.06 0.17
N ILE A 76 13.55 -8.21 1.04
CA ILE A 76 14.72 -9.07 0.78
C ILE A 76 14.27 -10.54 0.68
N SER A 77 13.40 -11.01 1.58
CA SER A 77 12.85 -12.36 1.55
C SER A 77 12.07 -12.62 0.26
N PHE A 78 11.27 -11.65 -0.19
CA PHE A 78 10.55 -11.76 -1.46
C PHE A 78 11.49 -11.80 -2.67
N MET A 79 12.57 -11.01 -2.64
CA MET A 79 13.59 -11.03 -3.69
C MET A 79 14.27 -12.40 -3.78
N ILE A 80 14.69 -12.95 -2.64
CA ILE A 80 15.30 -14.30 -2.57
C ILE A 80 14.30 -15.37 -3.04
N PHE A 81 13.03 -15.27 -2.64
CA PHE A 81 11.98 -16.19 -3.09
C PHE A 81 11.80 -16.16 -4.61
N THR A 82 11.83 -14.96 -5.20
CA THR A 82 11.71 -14.77 -6.66
C THR A 82 12.92 -15.36 -7.40
N GLU A 83 14.11 -15.26 -6.83
CA GLU A 83 15.32 -15.89 -7.37
C GLU A 83 15.18 -17.42 -7.40
N PHE A 84 14.73 -18.03 -6.30
CA PHE A 84 14.46 -19.47 -6.27
C PHE A 84 13.41 -19.89 -7.31
N ALA A 85 12.33 -19.12 -7.47
CA ALA A 85 11.32 -19.39 -8.49
C ALA A 85 11.89 -19.32 -9.92
N THR A 86 12.88 -18.46 -10.14
CA THR A 86 13.57 -18.31 -11.43
C THR A 86 14.42 -19.53 -11.77
N ILE A 87 15.10 -20.11 -10.76
CA ILE A 87 15.92 -21.33 -10.92
C ILE A 87 15.05 -22.55 -11.28
N VAL A 88 13.84 -22.64 -10.72
CA VAL A 88 12.89 -23.74 -11.01
C VAL A 88 12.41 -23.72 -12.47
N GLY A 89 12.32 -22.52 -13.07
CA GLY A 89 12.04 -22.35 -14.49
C GLY A 89 11.17 -21.13 -14.78
N THR A 90 11.20 -20.69 -16.05
CA THR A 90 10.47 -19.49 -16.51
C THR A 90 8.96 -19.61 -16.33
N THR A 91 8.38 -20.81 -16.51
CA THR A 91 6.96 -21.07 -16.26
C THR A 91 6.60 -20.92 -14.79
N ALA A 92 7.46 -21.39 -13.87
CA ALA A 92 7.22 -21.27 -12.43
C ALA A 92 7.25 -19.80 -11.99
N LEU A 93 8.19 -19.01 -12.52
CA LEU A 93 8.25 -17.57 -12.29
C LEU A 93 7.00 -16.83 -12.80
N ALA A 94 6.52 -17.17 -14.00
CA ALA A 94 5.33 -16.56 -14.59
C ALA A 94 4.06 -16.86 -13.75
N VAL A 95 3.88 -18.11 -13.34
CA VAL A 95 2.75 -18.52 -12.47
C VAL A 95 2.83 -17.81 -11.12
N THR A 96 4.03 -17.72 -10.53
CA THR A 96 4.24 -17.05 -9.23
C THR A 96 3.88 -15.56 -9.31
N ASN A 97 4.32 -14.85 -10.35
CA ASN A 97 3.97 -13.44 -10.55
C ASN A 97 2.46 -13.24 -10.77
N MET A 98 1.83 -14.13 -11.53
CA MET A 98 0.38 -14.11 -11.73
C MET A 98 -0.37 -14.32 -10.41
N LEU A 99 0.06 -15.30 -9.61
CA LEU A 99 -0.52 -15.58 -8.30
C LEU A 99 -0.38 -14.37 -7.38
N PHE A 100 0.80 -13.78 -7.23
CA PHE A 100 0.98 -12.59 -6.40
C PHE A 100 0.16 -11.40 -6.86
N SER A 101 0.07 -11.16 -8.18
CA SER A 101 -0.76 -10.09 -8.73
C SER A 101 -2.22 -10.30 -8.37
N THR A 102 -2.72 -11.54 -8.49
CA THR A 102 -4.10 -11.90 -8.17
C THR A 102 -4.38 -11.83 -6.66
N LEU A 103 -3.47 -12.36 -5.85
CA LEU A 103 -3.56 -12.33 -4.39
C LEU A 103 -3.49 -10.90 -3.85
N SER A 104 -2.72 -10.02 -4.49
CA SER A 104 -2.59 -8.61 -4.09
C SER A 104 -3.92 -7.88 -4.06
N LEU A 105 -4.83 -8.20 -4.98
CA LEU A 105 -6.18 -7.65 -4.97
C LEU A 105 -6.94 -8.01 -3.70
N SER A 106 -6.70 -9.19 -3.13
CA SER A 106 -7.38 -9.66 -1.93
C SER A 106 -6.71 -9.18 -0.63
N PHE A 107 -5.38 -9.16 -0.56
CA PHE A 107 -4.69 -8.78 0.69
C PHE A 107 -4.48 -7.27 0.86
N LEU A 108 -4.42 -6.48 -0.22
CA LEU A 108 -4.22 -5.02 -0.15
C LEU A 108 -5.31 -4.29 0.66
N PRO A 109 -6.62 -4.62 0.52
CA PRO A 109 -7.64 -4.06 1.39
C PRO A 109 -7.40 -4.35 2.87
N GLY A 110 -6.99 -5.58 3.20
CA GLY A 110 -6.64 -5.96 4.57
C GLY A 110 -5.48 -5.15 5.13
N TYR A 111 -4.44 -4.96 4.31
CA TYR A 111 -3.30 -4.10 4.63
C TYR A 111 -3.74 -2.65 4.90
N ALA A 112 -4.64 -2.10 4.08
CA ALA A 112 -5.20 -0.76 4.27
C ALA A 112 -5.98 -0.63 5.60
N PHE A 113 -6.79 -1.62 5.97
CA PHE A 113 -7.46 -1.64 7.27
C PHE A 113 -6.46 -1.78 8.44
N GLY A 114 -5.35 -2.49 8.26
CA GLY A 114 -4.27 -2.56 9.25
C GLY A 114 -3.62 -1.19 9.50
N ILE A 115 -3.37 -0.42 8.44
CA ILE A 115 -2.88 0.96 8.55
C ILE A 115 -3.90 1.82 9.30
N ALA A 116 -5.18 1.76 8.91
CA ALA A 116 -6.25 2.49 9.59
C ALA A 116 -6.37 2.13 11.08
N ALA A 117 -6.26 0.84 11.41
CA ALA A 117 -6.25 0.37 12.79
C ALA A 117 -5.08 0.95 13.59
N THR A 118 -3.89 1.00 12.99
CA THR A 118 -2.68 1.58 13.59
C THR A 118 -2.86 3.06 13.87
N THR A 119 -3.47 3.81 12.94
CA THR A 119 -3.81 5.22 13.16
C THR A 119 -4.81 5.40 14.30
N ILE A 120 -5.88 4.60 14.35
CA ILE A 120 -6.89 4.66 15.43
C ILE A 120 -6.24 4.33 16.78
N LEU A 121 -5.38 3.31 16.84
CA LEU A 121 -4.63 2.94 18.03
C LEU A 121 -3.74 4.10 18.51
N GLY A 122 -2.95 4.69 17.61
CA GLY A 122 -2.07 5.82 17.94
C GLY A 122 -2.85 7.02 18.50
N GLN A 123 -3.96 7.39 17.86
CA GLN A 123 -4.80 8.51 18.30
C GLN A 123 -5.52 8.20 19.62
N ALA A 124 -6.09 7.00 19.77
CA ALA A 124 -6.85 6.62 20.96
C ALA A 124 -5.95 6.43 22.19
N LEU A 125 -4.75 5.83 22.03
CA LEU A 125 -3.77 5.71 23.10
C LEU A 125 -3.20 7.08 23.49
N GLY A 126 -2.88 7.93 22.51
CA GLY A 126 -2.45 9.32 22.77
C GLY A 126 -3.50 10.15 23.51
N ALA A 127 -4.79 9.87 23.29
CA ALA A 127 -5.89 10.52 24.00
C ALA A 127 -6.25 9.87 25.37
N GLY A 128 -5.46 8.89 25.85
CA GLY A 128 -5.71 8.19 27.11
C GLY A 128 -6.94 7.29 27.12
N LYS A 129 -7.39 6.80 25.94
CA LYS A 129 -8.60 5.99 25.76
C LYS A 129 -8.26 4.55 25.34
N PRO A 130 -7.67 3.71 26.21
CA PRO A 130 -7.22 2.36 25.84
C PRO A 130 -8.37 1.42 25.45
N LYS A 131 -9.56 1.60 26.04
CA LYS A 131 -10.75 0.80 25.65
C LYS A 131 -11.16 1.08 24.20
N LEU A 132 -11.10 2.33 23.76
CA LEU A 132 -11.39 2.72 22.38
C LEU A 132 -10.34 2.14 21.43
N ALA A 133 -9.07 2.16 21.83
CA ALA A 133 -7.96 1.57 21.08
C ALA A 133 -8.21 0.07 20.82
N TYR A 134 -8.55 -0.69 21.87
CA TYR A 134 -8.84 -2.13 21.76
C TYR A 134 -10.02 -2.44 20.84
N HIS A 135 -11.17 -1.80 21.06
CA HIS A 135 -12.37 -2.05 20.26
C HIS A 135 -12.23 -1.54 18.83
N GLY A 136 -11.53 -0.43 18.62
CA GLY A 136 -11.25 0.14 17.29
C GLY A 136 -10.37 -0.77 16.46
N ALA A 137 -9.32 -1.35 17.06
CA ALA A 137 -8.46 -2.32 16.40
C ALA A 137 -9.23 -3.60 16.04
N PHE A 138 -10.01 -4.17 16.96
CA PHE A 138 -10.80 -5.37 16.69
C PHE A 138 -11.86 -5.17 15.62
N ARG A 139 -12.55 -4.02 15.61
CA ARG A 139 -13.52 -3.68 14.56
C ARG A 139 -12.82 -3.54 13.21
N SER A 140 -11.66 -2.90 13.17
CA SER A 140 -10.88 -2.77 11.93
C SER A 140 -10.43 -4.14 11.42
N ALA A 141 -9.99 -5.04 12.31
CA ALA A 141 -9.64 -6.42 11.96
C ALA A 141 -10.86 -7.22 11.46
N PHE A 142 -12.04 -7.02 12.05
CA PHE A 142 -13.27 -7.64 11.57
C PHE A 142 -13.64 -7.16 10.17
N PHE A 143 -13.61 -5.85 9.90
CA PHE A 143 -13.83 -5.32 8.55
C PHE A 143 -12.78 -5.81 7.56
N ALA A 144 -11.51 -5.86 7.95
CA ALA A 144 -10.45 -6.45 7.15
C ALA A 144 -10.77 -7.90 6.77
N ALA A 145 -11.14 -8.72 7.75
CA ALA A 145 -11.49 -10.13 7.53
C ALA A 145 -12.74 -10.29 6.65
N CYS A 146 -13.77 -9.46 6.83
CA CYS A 146 -14.95 -9.47 5.97
C CYS A 146 -14.61 -9.11 4.52
N VAL A 147 -13.81 -8.05 4.31
CA VAL A 147 -13.44 -7.60 2.97
C VAL A 147 -12.51 -8.62 2.30
N MET A 148 -11.45 -9.05 2.97
CA MET A 148 -10.54 -10.08 2.45
C MET A 148 -11.27 -11.41 2.20
N GLY A 149 -12.16 -11.82 3.10
CA GLY A 149 -12.97 -13.02 2.95
C GLY A 149 -13.91 -12.93 1.74
N SER A 150 -14.57 -11.78 1.55
CA SER A 150 -15.43 -11.55 0.39
C SER A 150 -14.64 -11.55 -0.92
N MET A 151 -13.45 -10.93 -0.95
CA MET A 151 -12.55 -10.95 -2.11
C MET A 151 -12.03 -12.36 -2.40
N GLY A 152 -11.68 -13.11 -1.36
CA GLY A 152 -11.29 -14.52 -1.48
C GLY A 152 -12.40 -15.39 -2.08
N LEU A 153 -13.66 -15.19 -1.66
CA LEU A 153 -14.81 -15.85 -2.27
C LEU A 153 -14.99 -15.47 -3.74
N VAL A 154 -14.86 -14.19 -4.08
CA VAL A 154 -14.92 -13.72 -5.48
C VAL A 154 -13.82 -14.36 -6.33
N LEU A 155 -12.60 -14.51 -5.80
CA LEU A 155 -11.51 -15.20 -6.49
C LEU A 155 -11.75 -16.71 -6.62
N PHE A 156 -12.35 -17.34 -5.61
CA PHE A 156 -12.70 -18.76 -5.64
C PHE A 156 -13.74 -19.09 -6.73
N PHE A 157 -14.79 -18.27 -6.86
CA PHE A 157 -15.73 -18.37 -7.99
C PHE A 157 -15.14 -17.81 -9.31
N GLY A 158 -14.05 -17.06 -9.21
CA GLY A 158 -13.31 -16.40 -10.27
C GLY A 158 -12.32 -17.28 -11.02
N GLU A 159 -12.29 -18.61 -10.85
CA GLU A 159 -11.48 -19.52 -11.69
C GLU A 159 -11.67 -19.25 -13.20
N ARG A 160 -12.84 -18.75 -13.61
CA ARG A 160 -13.11 -18.27 -14.99
C ARG A 160 -12.36 -16.98 -15.39
N ILE A 161 -12.02 -16.11 -14.45
CA ILE A 161 -11.29 -14.85 -14.67
C ILE A 161 -9.78 -15.12 -14.79
N CYS A 162 -9.24 -16.06 -14.02
CA CYS A 162 -7.85 -16.51 -14.19
C CYS A 162 -7.61 -17.09 -15.59
N TYR A 163 -8.60 -17.78 -16.17
CA TYR A 163 -8.56 -18.25 -17.56
C TYR A 163 -8.48 -17.11 -18.60
N LEU A 164 -9.12 -15.96 -18.34
CA LEU A 164 -9.04 -14.76 -19.19
C LEU A 164 -7.66 -14.08 -19.13
N PHE A 165 -6.98 -14.14 -17.97
CA PHE A 165 -5.60 -13.66 -17.85
C PHE A 165 -4.58 -14.61 -18.52
N ILE A 166 -4.81 -15.93 -18.44
CA ILE A 166 -3.98 -16.95 -19.13
C ILE A 166 -4.05 -16.79 -20.67
N GLN A 167 -5.20 -16.44 -21.25
CA GLN A 167 -5.31 -16.18 -22.69
C GLN A 167 -4.53 -14.94 -23.16
N ARG A 168 -4.34 -13.95 -22.29
CA ARG A 168 -3.65 -12.69 -22.64
C ARG A 168 -2.12 -12.78 -22.65
N ILE A 169 -1.57 -13.86 -22.11
CA ILE A 169 -0.12 -14.17 -22.16
C ILE A 169 0.23 -15.08 -23.37
N ARG A 170 -0.78 -15.72 -23.99
CA ARG A 170 -0.58 -16.63 -25.13
C ARG A 170 -0.70 -15.96 -26.51
N ASN A 171 -1.24 -14.74 -26.58
CA ASN A 171 -1.25 -13.88 -27.78
C ASN A 171 -0.34 -12.68 -27.56
#